data_AF-A0A969EZY2-F1
#
_entry.id   AF-A0A969EZY2-F1
#
_cell.length_a   1.000
_cell.length_b   1.000
_cell.length_c   1.000
_cell.angle_alpha   90.00
_cell.angle_beta   90.00
_cell.angle_gamma   90.00
#
_symmetry.space_group_name_H-M   'P 1'
#
loop_
_entity.id
_entity.type
_entity.pdbx_description
1 polymer ?
#
loop_
_entity_poly.entity_id
_entity_poly.type
_entity_poly.pdbx_seq_one_letter_code
_entity_poly.pdbx_strand_id
1 'polypeptide(L)'
;MHHLCIRARSRADVDATADLVARIGGRIVHAPQEDAWAPGYYSVLFEDPCGTRLEVNYVPGKGHLESDAKPPLAAAIQRDLTRR
;
A
#
# COMPACT_ATOMS: atom_id res chain seq x y z
N MET A 1 -1.58 13.23 13.29
CA MET A 1 -1.51 12.08 12.35
C MET A 1 -0.07 11.97 11.88
N HIS A 2 0.59 10.82 12.02
CA HIS A 2 2.02 10.67 11.70
C HIS A 2 2.29 10.28 10.23
N HIS A 3 1.39 9.50 9.62
CA HIS A 3 1.32 9.19 8.18
C HIS A 3 0.01 8.44 7.89
N LEU A 4 -0.39 8.31 6.61
CA LEU A 4 -1.51 7.47 6.15
C LEU A 4 -0.94 6.23 5.47
N CYS A 5 -1.39 5.03 5.88
CA CYS A 5 -0.96 3.77 5.28
C CYS A 5 -2.00 3.23 4.31
N ILE A 6 -1.57 2.84 3.11
CA ILE A 6 -2.36 2.12 2.11
C ILE A 6 -1.82 0.70 2.00
N ARG A 7 -2.72 -0.27 2.01
CA ARG A 7 -2.40 -1.69 1.94
C ARG A 7 -2.20 -2.15 0.49
N ALA A 8 -1.03 -2.69 0.18
CA ALA A 8 -0.71 -3.34 -1.09
C ALA A 8 -1.02 -4.85 -1.05
N ARG A 9 -1.20 -5.45 -2.24
CA ARG A 9 -1.42 -6.90 -2.40
C ARG A 9 -0.12 -7.69 -2.49
N SER A 10 0.96 -7.05 -2.92
CA SER A 10 2.25 -7.69 -3.13
C SER A 10 3.42 -6.72 -2.86
N ARG A 11 4.63 -7.25 -2.77
CA ARG A 11 5.86 -6.43 -2.75
C ARG A 11 6.05 -5.64 -4.04
N ALA A 12 5.75 -6.24 -5.18
CA ALA A 12 5.87 -5.59 -6.48
C ALA A 12 5.00 -4.32 -6.58
N ASP A 13 3.84 -4.29 -5.91
CA ASP A 13 3.02 -3.08 -5.84
C ASP A 13 3.67 -1.98 -4.98
N VAL A 14 4.42 -2.35 -3.94
CA VAL A 14 5.21 -1.41 -3.12
C VAL A 14 6.35 -0.82 -3.96
N ASP A 15 7.07 -1.66 -4.69
CA ASP A 15 8.15 -1.25 -5.60
C ASP A 15 7.64 -0.34 -6.71
N ALA A 16 6.54 -0.72 -7.37
CA ALA A 16 5.91 0.08 -8.40
C ALA A 16 5.42 1.45 -7.88
N THR A 17 5.03 1.52 -6.61
CA THR A 17 4.69 2.79 -5.95
C THR A 17 5.94 3.66 -5.82
N ALA A 18 7.06 3.11 -5.34
CA ALA A 18 8.31 3.87 -5.21
C ALA A 18 8.77 4.41 -6.57
N ASP A 19 8.73 3.58 -7.61
CA ASP A 19 9.07 3.97 -8.99
C ASP A 19 8.16 5.09 -9.51
N LEU A 20 6.85 4.99 -9.26
CA LEU A 20 5.90 6.03 -9.64
C LEU A 20 6.21 7.34 -8.90
N VAL A 21 6.39 7.30 -7.58
CA VAL A 21 6.67 8.48 -6.75
C VAL A 21 7.96 9.15 -7.21
N ALA A 22 9.02 8.39 -7.43
CA ALA A 22 10.28 8.92 -7.95
C ALA A 22 10.09 9.57 -9.33
N ARG A 23 9.37 8.90 -10.24
CA ARG A 23 9.10 9.39 -11.60
C ARG A 23 8.30 10.69 -11.63
N ILE A 24 7.39 10.91 -10.68
CA ILE A 24 6.61 12.14 -10.57
C ILE A 24 7.30 13.23 -9.71
N GLY A 25 8.53 12.97 -9.25
CA GLY A 25 9.31 13.93 -8.45
C GLY A 25 8.89 14.02 -6.98
N GLY A 26 8.17 13.02 -6.47
CA GLY A 26 7.83 12.93 -5.05
C GLY A 26 9.05 12.59 -4.19
N ARG A 27 8.99 12.97 -2.90
CA ARG A 27 10.09 12.73 -1.97
C ARG A 27 9.94 11.37 -1.31
N ILE A 28 10.85 10.46 -1.63
CA ILE A 28 11.01 9.20 -0.89
C ILE A 28 11.70 9.49 0.45
N VAL A 29 11.07 9.09 1.55
CA VAL A 29 11.62 9.21 2.92
C VAL A 29 12.46 7.98 3.24
N HIS A 30 11.96 6.78 2.92
CA HIS A 30 12.76 5.56 2.82
C HIS A 30 12.30 4.73 1.62
N ALA A 31 13.25 4.07 0.97
CA ALA A 31 13.00 3.18 -0.15
C ALA A 31 12.20 1.93 0.30
N PRO A 32 11.63 1.16 -0.64
CA PRO A 32 11.05 -0.15 -0.35
C PRO A 32 11.99 -1.03 0.49
N GLN A 33 11.57 -1.37 1.70
CA GLN A 33 12.39 -2.15 2.62
C GLN A 33 11.55 -3.03 3.55
N GLU A 34 12.18 -4.05 4.12
CA GLU A 34 11.60 -4.85 5.19
C GLU A 34 11.82 -4.17 6.55
N ASP A 35 10.79 -4.17 7.39
CA ASP A 35 10.84 -3.58 8.73
C ASP A 35 10.24 -4.50 9.80
N ALA A 36 10.59 -4.25 11.06
CA ALA A 36 10.28 -5.13 12.18
C ALA A 36 8.84 -5.00 12.72
N TRP A 37 7.95 -4.24 12.06
CA TRP A 37 6.59 -4.01 12.56
C TRP A 37 5.74 -5.29 12.58
N ALA A 38 5.88 -6.15 11.57
CA ALA A 38 5.24 -7.45 11.50
C ALA A 38 6.08 -8.43 10.65
N PRO A 39 5.90 -9.76 10.80
CA PRO A 39 6.61 -10.72 9.97
C PRO A 39 6.38 -10.48 8.47
N GLY A 40 7.47 -10.23 7.74
CA GLY A 40 7.44 -9.97 6.29
C GLY A 40 6.87 -8.60 5.90
N TYR A 41 6.73 -7.66 6.85
CA TYR A 41 6.31 -6.28 6.58
C TYR A 41 7.29 -5.62 5.60
N TYR A 42 6.76 -5.17 4.48
CA TYR A 42 7.53 -4.52 3.42
C TYR A 42 6.84 -3.22 3.02
N SER A 43 7.51 -2.09 3.07
CA SER A 43 6.87 -0.80 2.78
C SER A 43 7.79 0.24 2.15
N VAL A 44 7.16 1.25 1.56
CA VAL A 44 7.78 2.50 1.13
C VAL A 44 7.08 3.67 1.83
N LEU A 45 7.86 4.63 2.32
CA LEU A 45 7.36 5.88 2.90
C LEU A 45 7.82 7.06 2.07
N PHE A 46 6.88 7.94 1.74
CA PHE A 46 7.12 9.12 0.93
C PHE A 46 6.25 10.29 1.38
N GLU A 47 6.54 11.47 0.85
CA GLU A 47 5.79 12.70 1.12
C GLU A 47 5.07 13.18 -0.14
N ASP A 48 3.85 13.66 0.04
CA ASP A 48 3.12 14.41 -0.98
C ASP A 48 3.64 15.86 -1.09
N PRO A 49 3.16 16.66 -2.06
CA PRO A 49 3.63 18.04 -2.23
C PRO A 49 3.38 18.98 -1.02
N CYS A 50 2.48 18.62 -0.10
CA CYS A 50 2.21 19.42 1.10
C CYS A 50 2.98 18.90 2.34
N GLY A 51 3.78 17.84 2.19
CA GLY A 51 4.57 17.23 3.26
C GLY A 51 3.81 16.18 4.07
N THR A 52 2.62 15.77 3.64
CA THR A 52 1.91 14.65 4.26
C THR A 52 2.66 13.36 3.97
N ARG A 53 3.00 12.62 5.03
CA ARG A 53 3.64 11.32 4.90
C ARG A 53 2.62 10.25 4.54
N LEU A 54 2.92 9.51 3.48
CA LEU A 54 2.13 8.41 2.95
C LEU A 54 2.99 7.16 2.92
N GLU A 55 2.41 6.04 3.33
CA GLU A 55 3.07 4.74 3.29
C GLU A 55 2.25 3.78 2.43
N VAL A 56 2.93 2.98 1.61
CA VAL A 56 2.33 1.80 1.00
C VAL A 56 3.02 0.57 1.58
N ASN A 57 2.24 -0.33 2.19
CA ASN A 57 2.77 -1.49 2.89
C ASN A 57 2.18 -2.81 2.40
N TYR A 58 2.97 -3.87 2.53
CA TYR A 58 2.57 -5.25 2.32
C TYR A 58 2.92 -6.06 3.57
N VAL A 59 1.96 -6.88 4.04
CA VAL A 59 2.18 -7.87 5.11
C VAL A 59 1.56 -9.18 4.62
N PRO A 60 2.33 -10.25 4.46
CA PRO A 60 1.79 -11.53 4.01
C PRO A 60 0.64 -12.05 4.89
N GLY A 61 -0.42 -12.54 4.27
CA GLY A 61 -1.49 -13.29 4.97
C GLY A 61 -2.18 -12.51 6.09
N LYS A 62 -2.41 -11.20 5.91
CA LYS A 62 -3.13 -10.35 6.89
C LYS A 62 -4.18 -9.44 6.23
N GLY A 63 -5.41 -9.54 6.70
CA GLY A 63 -6.49 -8.55 6.50
C GLY A 63 -7.32 -8.73 5.22
N HIS A 64 -8.00 -7.66 4.80
CA HIS A 64 -8.98 -7.67 3.70
C HIS A 64 -8.45 -8.07 2.31
N LEU A 65 -7.13 -8.21 2.15
CA LEU A 65 -6.50 -8.57 0.87
C LEU A 65 -6.03 -10.04 0.83
N GLU A 66 -6.31 -10.83 1.87
CA GLU A 66 -6.12 -12.27 1.84
C GLU A 66 -7.05 -12.91 0.79
N SER A 67 -6.58 -13.98 0.13
CA SER A 67 -7.30 -14.65 -0.95
C SER A 67 -8.69 -15.14 -0.54
N ASP A 68 -8.85 -15.54 0.73
CA ASP A 68 -10.10 -16.09 1.26
C ASP A 68 -10.89 -15.07 2.11
N ALA A 69 -10.45 -13.81 2.15
CA ALA A 69 -11.17 -12.77 2.88
C ALA A 69 -12.52 -12.50 2.21
N LYS A 70 -13.61 -12.73 2.95
CA LYS A 70 -14.95 -12.32 2.49
C LYS A 70 -15.00 -10.79 2.42
N PRO A 71 -15.27 -10.19 1.25
CA PRO A 71 -15.38 -8.74 1.16
C PRO A 71 -16.55 -8.24 2.02
N PRO A 72 -16.45 -7.03 2.58
CA PRO A 72 -17.49 -6.46 3.44
C PRO A 72 -18.78 -6.12 2.67
N LEU A 73 -18.72 -6.08 1.34
CA LEU A 73 -19.84 -5.75 0.47
C LEU A 73 -20.37 -7.00 -0.26
N ALA A 74 -21.66 -6.96 -0.58
CA ALA A 74 -22.28 -7.97 -1.45
C ALA A 74 -21.56 -8.01 -2.82
N ALA A 75 -21.41 -9.20 -3.40
CA ALA A 75 -20.64 -9.41 -4.62
C ALA A 75 -21.11 -8.53 -5.81
N ALA A 76 -22.41 -8.24 -5.90
CA ALA A 76 -22.94 -7.36 -6.94
C ALA A 76 -22.39 -5.92 -6.81
N ILE A 77 -22.41 -5.37 -5.59
CA ILE A 77 -21.90 -4.02 -5.29
C ILE A 77 -20.39 -3.98 -5.47
N GLN A 78 -19.67 -4.98 -4.95
CA GLN A 78 -18.22 -5.06 -5.08
C GLN A 78 -17.77 -5.04 -6.54
N ARG A 79 -18.49 -5.77 -7.40
CA ARG A 79 -18.24 -5.81 -8.85
C ARG A 79 -18.43 -4.45 -9.51
N ASP A 80 -19.47 -3.71 -9.16
CA ASP A 80 -19.75 -2.41 -9.77
C ASP A 80 -18.70 -1.36 -9.38
N LEU A 81 -18.16 -1.43 -8.15
CA LEU A 81 -17.07 -0.56 -7.68
C LEU A 81 -15.68 -0.92 -8.22
N THR A 82 -15.51 -2.12 -8.78
CA THR A 82 -14.21 -2.61 -9.27
C THR A 82 -14.11 -2.69 -10.79
N ARG A 83 -15.18 -2.39 -11.52
CA ARG A 83 -15.12 -2.17 -12.97
C ARG A 83 -14.35 -0.88 -13.23
N ARG A 84 -13.17 -1.01 -13.84
CA ARG A 84 -12.45 0.11 -14.46
C ARG A 84 -13.12 0.50 -15.77
#